data_AF-A0A3D6BME7-F1
#
_entry.id   AF-A0A3D6BME7-F1
#
_cell.length_a   1.000
_cell.length_b   1.000
_cell.length_c   1.000
_cell.angle_alpha   90.00
_cell.angle_beta   90.00
_cell.angle_gamma   90.00
#
_symmetry.space_group_name_H-M   'P 1'
#
loop_
_entity.id
_entity.type
_entity.pdbx_description
1 polymer ?
#
loop_
_entity_poly.entity_id
_entity_poly.type
_entity_poly.pdbx_seq_one_letter_code
_entity_poly.pdbx_strand_id
1 'polypeptide(L)'
;MSKNPTKSTMYKKAAMLEALNKTLGLVSHACKIVGIDRSTHYDWLRNDEEYKLAVESTNDLVLDMAESSLFKQINQGNTAATIFYLKTRGKKRGYQEDQQLMIQP
;
A
#
# COMPACT_ATOMS: atom_id res chain seq x y z
N MET A 1 -23.82 19.30 -13.82
CA MET A 1 -24.95 18.51 -13.29
C MET A 1 -24.38 17.45 -12.36
N SER A 2 -24.47 17.66 -11.05
CA SER A 2 -23.96 16.68 -10.06
C SER A 2 -24.96 15.53 -9.97
N LYS A 3 -24.60 14.35 -10.49
CA LYS A 3 -25.40 13.13 -10.30
C LYS A 3 -25.10 12.60 -8.90
N ASN A 4 -26.07 12.67 -7.99
CA ASN A 4 -25.96 12.03 -6.69
C ASN A 4 -25.64 10.53 -6.87
N PRO A 5 -24.64 9.99 -6.15
CA PRO A 5 -24.25 8.60 -6.31
C PRO A 5 -25.40 7.68 -5.93
N THR A 6 -25.64 6.65 -6.74
CA THR A 6 -26.64 5.64 -6.42
C THR A 6 -26.23 4.84 -5.19
N LYS A 7 -27.21 4.33 -4.42
CA LYS A 7 -26.97 3.46 -3.25
C LYS A 7 -26.02 2.29 -3.59
N SER A 8 -26.14 1.74 -4.80
CA SER A 8 -25.28 0.67 -5.32
C SER A 8 -23.81 1.09 -5.46
N THR A 9 -23.55 2.33 -5.90
CA THR A 9 -22.19 2.88 -6.01
C THR A 9 -21.52 3.00 -4.63
N MET A 10 -22.25 3.45 -3.61
CA MET A 10 -21.71 3.58 -2.25
C MET A 10 -21.31 2.22 -1.67
N TYR A 11 -22.15 1.19 -1.83
CA TYR A 11 -21.82 -0.17 -1.39
C TYR A 11 -20.57 -0.72 -2.08
N LYS A 12 -20.42 -0.51 -3.40
CA LYS A 12 -19.24 -0.98 -4.13
C LYS A 12 -17.96 -0.25 -3.72
N LYS A 13 -18.03 1.04 -3.39
CA LYS A 13 -16.89 1.81 -2.86
C LYS A 13 -16.44 1.27 -1.51
N ALA A 14 -17.37 1.02 -0.59
CA ALA A 14 -17.06 0.41 0.70
C ALA A 14 -16.45 -1.00 0.54
N ALA A 15 -17.05 -1.85 -0.31
CA ALA A 15 -16.52 -3.17 -0.62
C ALA A 15 -15.11 -3.11 -1.24
N MET A 16 -14.82 -2.08 -2.03
CA MET A 16 -13.50 -1.86 -2.60
C MET A 16 -12.45 -1.50 -1.56
N LEU A 17 -12.77 -0.66 -0.58
CA LEU A 17 -11.86 -0.37 0.54
C LEU A 17 -11.54 -1.63 1.35
N GLU A 18 -12.56 -2.45 1.64
CA GLU A 18 -12.36 -3.72 2.34
C GLU A 18 -11.52 -4.71 1.51
N ALA A 19 -11.77 -4.80 0.21
CA ALA A 19 -11.00 -5.65 -0.68
C ALA A 19 -9.55 -5.18 -0.85
N LEU A 20 -9.30 -3.87 -0.87
CA LEU A 20 -7.93 -3.32 -0.88
C LEU A 20 -7.17 -3.71 0.39
N ASN A 21 -7.80 -3.62 1.56
CA ASN A 21 -7.20 -4.09 2.81
C ASN A 21 -6.85 -5.59 2.78
N LYS A 22 -7.79 -6.43 2.32
CA LYS A 22 -7.58 -7.89 2.23
C LYS A 22 -6.49 -8.29 1.23
N THR A 23 -6.31 -7.49 0.18
CA THR A 23 -5.36 -7.77 -0.90
C THR A 23 -4.06 -7.00 -0.77
N LEU A 24 -3.81 -6.35 0.37
CA LEU A 24 -2.62 -5.54 0.61
C LEU A 24 -2.40 -4.47 -0.47
N GLY A 25 -3.47 -3.78 -0.85
CA GLY A 25 -3.44 -2.69 -1.83
C GLY A 25 -3.37 -3.14 -3.29
N LEU A 26 -3.45 -4.44 -3.59
CA LEU A 26 -3.45 -4.94 -4.98
C LEU A 26 -4.78 -4.62 -5.68
N VAL A 27 -4.89 -3.42 -6.25
CA VAL A 27 -6.07 -2.90 -6.97
C VAL A 27 -6.65 -3.93 -7.94
N SER A 28 -5.81 -4.61 -8.73
CA SER A 28 -6.27 -5.61 -9.70
C SER A 28 -7.02 -6.78 -9.07
N HIS A 29 -6.62 -7.22 -7.87
CA HIS A 29 -7.28 -8.30 -7.14
C HIS A 29 -8.51 -7.78 -6.42
N ALA A 30 -8.42 -6.61 -5.80
CA ALA A 30 -9.55 -5.96 -5.15
C ALA A 30 -10.72 -5.71 -6.14
N CYS A 31 -10.43 -5.21 -7.34
CA CYS A 31 -11.42 -5.02 -8.40
C CYS A 31 -12.12 -6.34 -8.79
N LYS A 32 -11.38 -7.46 -8.87
CA LYS A 32 -11.96 -8.78 -9.14
C LYS A 32 -12.88 -9.26 -8.02
N ILE A 33 -12.50 -9.03 -6.75
CA ILE A 33 -13.30 -9.39 -5.58
C ILE A 33 -14.63 -8.63 -5.56
N VAL A 34 -14.59 -7.33 -5.87
CA VAL A 34 -15.77 -6.46 -5.85
C VAL A 34 -16.63 -6.59 -7.13
N GLY A 35 -16.04 -7.09 -8.22
CA GLY A 35 -16.71 -7.20 -9.52
C GLY A 35 -16.83 -5.85 -10.23
N ILE A 36 -15.76 -5.05 -10.22
CA ILE A 36 -15.66 -3.78 -10.97
C ILE A 36 -14.43 -3.79 -11.88
N ASP A 37 -14.46 -2.97 -12.93
CA ASP A 37 -13.28 -2.71 -13.73
C ASP A 37 -12.33 -1.73 -13.01
N ARG A 38 -11.03 -1.79 -13.33
CA ARG A 38 -10.04 -0.86 -12.76
C ARG A 38 -10.32 0.59 -13.13
N SER A 39 -10.84 0.85 -14.33
CA SER A 39 -11.24 2.20 -14.76
C SER A 39 -12.22 2.82 -13.78
N THR A 40 -13.20 2.04 -13.30
CA THR A 40 -14.19 2.49 -12.32
C THR A 40 -13.54 2.93 -11.01
N HIS A 41 -12.55 2.19 -10.52
CA HIS A 41 -11.80 2.57 -9.32
C HIS A 41 -11.04 3.88 -9.51
N TYR A 42 -10.32 4.04 -10.63
CA TYR A 42 -9.57 5.27 -10.91
C TYR A 42 -10.48 6.48 -11.20
N ASP A 43 -11.65 6.25 -11.78
CA ASP A 43 -12.67 7.28 -11.97
C ASP A 43 -13.21 7.75 -10.62
N TRP A 44 -13.41 6.85 -9.65
CA TRP A 44 -13.77 7.25 -8.30
C TRP A 44 -12.65 8.04 -7.61
N LEU A 45 -11.39 7.61 -7.74
CA LEU A 45 -10.26 8.37 -7.19
C LEU A 45 -10.16 9.80 -7.75
N ARG A 46 -10.53 10.01 -9.02
CA ARG A 46 -10.48 11.32 -9.67
C ARG A 46 -11.65 12.23 -9.27
N ASN A 47 -12.83 11.65 -9.13
CA ASN A 47 -14.08 12.42 -9.05
C ASN A 47 -14.70 12.43 -7.65
N ASP A 48 -14.14 11.67 -6.70
CA ASP A 48 -14.61 11.58 -5.32
C ASP A 48 -13.43 11.68 -4.35
N GLU A 49 -13.25 12.89 -3.80
CA GLU A 49 -12.19 13.22 -2.84
C GLU A 49 -12.29 12.38 -1.55
N GLU A 50 -13.51 12.11 -1.07
CA GLU A 50 -13.72 11.33 0.15
C GLU A 50 -13.28 9.87 -0.06
N TYR A 51 -13.65 9.30 -1.22
CA TYR A 51 -13.20 7.96 -1.59
C TYR A 51 -11.68 7.90 -1.74
N LYS A 52 -11.07 8.91 -2.36
CA LYS A 52 -9.62 9.01 -2.50
C LYS A 52 -8.92 9.02 -1.15
N LEU A 53 -9.36 9.87 -0.22
CA LEU A 53 -8.81 9.93 1.14
C LEU A 53 -8.95 8.58 1.87
N ALA A 54 -10.08 7.90 1.72
CA ALA A 54 -10.29 6.58 2.31
C ALA A 54 -9.35 5.50 1.73
N VAL A 55 -9.07 5.56 0.42
CA VAL A 55 -8.08 4.68 -0.23
C VAL A 55 -6.66 5.02 0.24
N GLU A 56 -6.33 6.29 0.42
CA GLU A 56 -5.03 6.71 0.96
C GLU A 56 -4.83 6.20 2.39
N SER A 57 -5.84 6.33 3.27
CA SER A 57 -5.78 5.76 4.63
C SER A 57 -5.66 4.24 4.64
N THR A 58 -6.20 3.56 3.62
CA THR A 58 -6.02 2.10 3.44
C THR A 58 -4.56 1.74 3.15
N ASN A 59 -3.81 2.59 2.42
CA ASN A 59 -2.41 2.33 2.14
C ASN A 59 -1.53 2.36 3.39
N ASP A 60 -1.81 3.25 4.34
CA ASP A 60 -1.10 3.29 5.63
C ASP A 60 -1.28 1.99 6.41
N LEU A 61 -2.50 1.45 6.45
CA LEU A 61 -2.76 0.15 7.08
C LEU A 61 -2.00 -0.99 6.38
N VAL A 62 -1.91 -0.96 5.05
CA VAL A 62 -1.14 -1.96 4.29
C VAL A 62 0.36 -1.87 4.62
N LEU A 63 0.89 -0.65 4.78
CA LEU A 63 2.27 -0.45 5.23
C LEU A 63 2.48 -1.03 6.64
N ASP A 64 1.58 -0.75 7.58
CA ASP A 64 1.65 -1.32 8.95
C ASP A 64 1.64 -2.86 8.93
N MET A 65 0.84 -3.47 8.04
CA MET A 65 0.82 -4.92 7.85
C MET A 65 2.14 -5.44 7.27
N ALA A 66 2.73 -4.73 6.32
CA ALA A 66 4.03 -5.07 5.76
C ALA A 66 5.15 -4.97 6.81
N GLU A 67 5.14 -3.92 7.64
CA GLU A 67 6.05 -3.76 8.77
C GLU A 67 5.88 -4.90 9.78
N SER A 68 4.65 -5.23 10.16
CA SER A 68 4.35 -6.35 11.04
C SER A 68 4.89 -7.69 10.50
N SER A 69 4.75 -7.91 9.18
CA SER A 69 5.31 -9.08 8.51
C SER A 69 6.85 -9.07 8.53
N LEU A 70 7.47 -7.93 8.26
CA LEU A 70 8.92 -7.75 8.33
C LEU A 70 9.45 -8.09 9.72
N PHE A 71 8.83 -7.57 10.79
CA PHE A 71 9.23 -7.88 12.16
C PHE A 71 9.05 -9.36 12.52
N LYS A 72 7.98 -10.01 12.04
CA LYS A 72 7.82 -11.47 12.20
C LYS A 72 8.97 -12.24 11.55
N GLN A 73 9.38 -11.86 10.33
CA GLN A 73 10.50 -12.50 9.64
C GLN A 73 11.82 -12.28 10.37
N ILE A 74 12.05 -11.08 10.92
CA ILE A 74 13.23 -10.77 11.75
C ILE A 74 13.25 -11.67 12.99
N ASN A 75 12.12 -11.80 13.69
CA ASN A 75 12.00 -12.66 14.87
C ASN A 75 12.24 -14.15 14.55
N GLN A 76 11.94 -14.57 13.32
CA GLN A 76 12.21 -15.92 12.83
C GLN A 76 13.66 -16.12 12.33
N GLY A 77 14.51 -15.09 12.45
CA GLY A 77 15.93 -15.17 12.09
C GLY A 77 16.20 -14.95 10.60
N ASN A 78 15.28 -14.38 9.83
CA ASN A 78 15.52 -14.06 8.43
C ASN A 78 16.60 -12.97 8.30
N THR A 79 17.80 -13.37 7.87
CA THR A 79 18.96 -12.49 7.76
C THR A 79 18.74 -11.33 6.80
N ALA A 80 18.09 -11.57 5.66
CA ALA A 80 17.83 -10.53 4.66
C ALA A 80 16.86 -9.46 5.18
N ALA A 81 15.80 -9.87 5.89
CA ALA A 81 14.86 -8.96 6.56
C ALA A 81 15.56 -8.09 7.62
N THR A 82 16.43 -8.68 8.43
CA THR A 82 17.21 -7.96 9.44
C THR A 82 18.16 -6.95 8.81
N ILE A 83 18.91 -7.35 7.77
CA ILE A 83 19.81 -6.45 7.04
C ILE A 83 19.01 -5.30 6.42
N PHE A 84 17.91 -5.59 5.74
CA PHE A 84 17.05 -4.57 5.12
C PHE A 84 16.54 -3.55 6.14
N TYR A 85 16.04 -4.01 7.29
CA TYR A 85 15.56 -3.14 8.35
C TYR A 85 16.67 -2.25 8.92
N LEU A 86 17.87 -2.80 9.16
CA LEU A 86 19.00 -2.03 9.68
C LEU A 86 19.52 -1.00 8.66
N LYS A 87 19.61 -1.36 7.38
CA LYS A 87 19.99 -0.42 6.31
C LYS A 87 19.00 0.75 6.14
N THR A 88 17.72 0.54 6.45
CA THR A 88 16.67 1.56 6.29
C THR A 88 16.47 2.40 7.55
N ARG A 89 16.28 1.76 8.71
CA ARG A 89 15.97 2.41 10.01
C ARG A 89 17.18 2.59 10.91
N GLY A 90 18.23 1.79 10.72
CA GLY A 90 19.47 1.82 11.50
C GLY A 90 20.54 2.79 10.97
N LYS A 91 20.28 3.59 9.93
CA LYS A 91 21.29 4.49 9.31
C LYS A 91 22.04 5.36 10.33
N LYS A 92 21.33 5.93 11.31
CA LYS A 92 21.91 6.74 12.40
C LYS A 92 22.89 5.97 13.30
N ARG A 93 22.88 4.64 13.25
CA ARG A 93 23.76 3.73 14.00
C ARG A 93 24.90 3.16 13.13
N GLY A 94 25.11 3.70 11.92
CA GLY A 94 26.22 3.30 11.05
C GLY A 94 25.89 2.19 10.04
N TYR A 95 24.62 1.82 9.86
CA TYR A 95 24.21 0.80 8.88
C TYR A 95 24.02 1.34 7.46
N GLN A 96 24.57 2.51 7.15
CA GLN A 96 24.55 3.07 5.81
C GLN A 96 25.65 2.42 4.96
N GLU A 97 25.32 2.01 3.74
CA GLU A 97 26.34 1.59 2.77
C GLU A 97 26.98 2.83 2.17
N ASP A 98 28.28 3.02 2.43
CA ASP A 98 29.09 4.00 1.73
C ASP A 98 29.39 3.49 0.33
N GLN A 99 28.74 4.09 -0.67
CA GLN A 99 29.05 3.82 -2.06
C GLN A 99 30.26 4.67 -2.44
N GLN A 100 31.47 4.14 -2.23
CA GLN A 100 32.66 4.76 -2.83
C GLN A 100 32.56 4.64 -4.35
N LEU A 101 32.15 5.71 -5.02
CA LEU A 101 32.29 5.86 -6.46
C LEU A 101 33.78 6.01 -6.77
N MET A 102 34.42 4.91 -7.19
CA MET A 102 35.76 4.96 -7.77
C MET A 102 35.66 5.64 -9.13
N ILE A 103 35.89 6.96 -9.16
CA ILE A 103 36.11 7.67 -10.42
C ILE A 103 37.51 7.29 -10.89
N GLN A 104 37.60 6.41 -11.87
CA GLN A 104 38.86 6.13 -12.55
C GLN A 104 39.21 7.31 -13.47
N PRO A 105 40.49 7.73 -13.52
CA PRO A 105 40.95 8.85 -14.32
C PRO A 105 40.88 8.61 -15.84
#